data_AF-A0A973LZK3-F1
#
_entry.id   AF-A0A973LZK3-F1
#
_cell.length_a   1.000
_cell.length_b   1.000
_cell.length_c   1.000
_cell.angle_alpha   90.00
_cell.angle_beta   90.00
_cell.angle_gamma   90.00
#
_symmetry.space_group_name_H-M   'P 1'
#
loop_
_entity.id
_entity.type
_entity.pdbx_description
1 polymer ?
#
loop_
_entity_poly.entity_id
_entity_poly.type
_entity_poly.pdbx_seq_one_letter_code
_entity_poly.pdbx_strand_id
1 'polypeptide(L)'
;MKITLDTRFNGSLGPITLREAVQQLKEHDLTCTVPADVVERKVTVFSDCVARGFTPLRSEIMAAYYIAERDATSEAFDRGLITEGELQQRHTTLARQFLS
;
A
#
# COMPACT_ATOMS: atom_id res chain seq x y z
N MET A 1 9.18 9.18 5.47
CA MET A 1 8.18 9.75 4.54
C MET A 1 6.84 9.08 4.83
N LYS A 2 5.73 9.82 4.89
CA LYS A 2 4.41 9.21 5.00
C LYS A 2 3.97 8.73 3.62
N ILE A 3 3.67 7.44 3.47
CA ILE A 3 3.19 6.88 2.21
C ILE A 3 1.67 7.01 2.17
N THR A 4 1.17 7.55 1.07
CA THR A 4 -0.25 7.69 0.78
C THR A 4 -0.58 7.04 -0.56
N LEU A 5 -1.86 6.84 -0.83
CA LEU A 5 -2.34 6.28 -2.10
C LEU A 5 -1.99 7.16 -3.31
N ASP A 6 -1.74 8.44 -3.09
CA ASP A 6 -1.34 9.43 -4.10
C ASP A 6 0.19 9.58 -4.23
N THR A 7 0.98 8.78 -3.49
CA THR A 7 2.44 8.79 -3.62
C THR A 7 2.83 8.40 -5.04
N ARG A 8 3.56 9.28 -5.72
CA ARG A 8 3.99 9.11 -7.12
C ARG A 8 5.38 8.51 -7.22
N PHE A 9 5.60 7.65 -8.21
CA PHE A 9 6.90 7.08 -8.55
C PHE A 9 6.98 6.70 -10.03
N ASN A 10 8.18 6.35 -10.49
CA ASN A 10 8.40 5.93 -11.86
C ASN A 10 7.93 4.49 -12.06
N GLY A 11 6.81 4.31 -12.76
CA GLY A 11 6.36 3.02 -13.27
C GLY A 11 6.96 2.71 -14.65
N SER A 12 6.67 1.52 -15.17
CA SER A 12 7.20 1.06 -16.46
C SER A 12 6.78 1.93 -17.65
N LEU A 13 5.64 2.62 -17.55
CA LEU A 13 5.08 3.48 -18.60
C LEU A 13 5.17 4.98 -18.26
N GLY A 14 5.95 5.34 -17.23
CA GLY A 14 6.10 6.71 -16.75
C GLY A 14 5.60 6.91 -15.31
N PRO A 15 5.50 8.17 -14.86
CA PRO A 15 5.07 8.50 -13.51
C PRO A 15 3.64 7.99 -13.22
N ILE A 16 3.47 7.30 -12.09
CA ILE A 16 2.22 6.68 -11.67
C ILE A 16 2.04 6.84 -10.16
N THR A 17 0.80 6.88 -9.68
CA THR A 17 0.48 6.83 -8.24
C THR A 17 0.49 5.39 -7.70
N LEU A 18 0.65 5.25 -6.38
CA LEU A 18 0.54 3.96 -5.70
C LEU A 18 -0.82 3.28 -5.96
N ARG A 19 -1.91 4.05 -5.98
CA ARG A 19 -3.24 3.53 -6.32
C ARG A 19 -3.30 2.96 -7.74
N GLU A 20 -2.83 3.72 -8.73
CA GLU A 20 -2.84 3.30 -10.13
C GLU A 20 -1.93 2.08 -10.36
N ALA A 21 -0.76 2.03 -9.70
CA ALA A 21 0.14 0.90 -9.81
C ALA A 21 -0.51 -0.40 -9.30
N VAL A 22 -1.21 -0.37 -8.16
CA VAL A 22 -1.95 -1.55 -7.68
C VAL A 22 -3.12 -1.90 -8.59
N GLN A 23 -3.80 -0.90 -9.16
CA GLN A 23 -4.88 -1.15 -10.12
C GLN A 23 -4.36 -1.90 -11.36
N GLN A 24 -3.23 -1.47 -11.93
CA GLN A 24 -2.59 -2.16 -13.05
C GLN A 24 -2.16 -3.58 -12.67
N LEU A 25 -1.61 -3.78 -11.46
CA LEU A 25 -1.26 -5.12 -10.99
C LEU A 25 -2.49 -6.04 -10.87
N LYS A 26 -3.65 -5.52 -10.47
CA LYS A 26 -4.91 -6.28 -10.42
C LYS A 26 -5.42 -6.64 -11.80
N GLU A 27 -5.42 -5.69 -12.74
CA GLU A 27 -5.89 -5.90 -14.11
C GLU A 27 -5.09 -6.97 -14.86
N HIS A 28 -3.82 -7.14 -14.49
CA HIS A 28 -2.94 -8.16 -15.07
C HIS A 28 -2.78 -9.43 -14.21
N ASP A 29 -3.55 -9.58 -13.12
CA ASP A 29 -3.43 -10.70 -12.17
C ASP A 29 -2.00 -10.91 -11.63
N LEU A 30 -1.30 -9.81 -11.38
CA LEU A 30 0.09 -9.78 -10.91
C LEU A 30 0.22 -9.42 -9.42
N THR A 31 -0.90 -9.27 -8.71
CA THR A 31 -0.90 -8.99 -7.27
C THR A 31 -0.25 -10.12 -6.47
N CYS A 32 0.34 -9.77 -5.32
CA CYS A 32 0.92 -10.75 -4.41
C CYS A 32 0.63 -10.36 -2.96
N THR A 33 0.61 -11.36 -2.09
CA THR A 33 0.61 -11.15 -0.64
C THR A 33 2.04 -10.97 -0.12
N VAL A 34 2.17 -10.31 1.03
CA VAL A 34 3.45 -10.01 1.68
C VAL A 34 3.44 -10.61 3.08
N PRO A 35 4.48 -11.35 3.50
CA PRO A 35 4.57 -11.84 4.87
C PRO A 35 4.50 -10.69 5.88
N ALA A 36 3.67 -10.85 6.91
CA ALA A 36 3.40 -9.76 7.86
C ALA A 36 4.66 -9.23 8.56
N ASP A 37 5.64 -10.11 8.80
CA ASP A 37 6.92 -9.79 9.44
C ASP A 37 7.87 -8.96 8.56
N VAL A 38 7.68 -8.94 7.24
CA VAL A 38 8.54 -8.20 6.31
C VAL A 38 7.91 -6.93 5.74
N VAL A 39 6.64 -6.64 6.07
CA VAL A 39 5.92 -5.45 5.57
C VAL A 39 6.71 -4.17 5.80
N GLU A 40 7.12 -3.91 7.04
CA GLU A 40 7.85 -2.68 7.40
C GLU A 40 9.17 -2.54 6.63
N ARG A 41 9.89 -3.65 6.44
CA ARG A 41 11.11 -3.67 5.62
C ARG A 41 10.80 -3.34 4.16
N LYS A 42 9.75 -3.93 3.58
CA LYS A 42 9.34 -3.70 2.19
C LYS A 42 8.87 -2.27 1.96
N VAL A 43 8.19 -1.69 2.93
CA VAL A 43 7.74 -0.29 2.94
C VAL A 43 8.93 0.69 2.98
N THR A 44 9.97 0.34 3.74
CA THR A 44 11.23 1.10 3.76
C THR A 44 11.90 1.06 2.39
N VAL A 45 12.04 -0.13 1.79
CA VAL A 45 12.61 -0.29 0.44
C VAL A 45 11.79 0.48 -0.61
N PHE A 46 10.46 0.43 -0.54
CA PHE A 46 9.59 1.24 -1.39
C PHE A 46 9.97 2.72 -1.31
N SER A 47 10.04 3.26 -0.09
CA SER A 47 10.36 4.67 0.15
C SER A 47 11.72 5.05 -0.43
N ASP A 48 12.73 4.19 -0.25
CA ASP A 48 14.07 4.39 -0.78
C ASP A 48 14.11 4.36 -2.32
N CYS A 49 13.37 3.42 -2.94
CA CYS A 49 13.22 3.35 -4.39
C CYS A 49 12.61 4.65 -4.93
N VAL A 50 11.50 5.10 -4.35
CA VAL A 50 10.81 6.33 -4.77
C VAL A 50 11.73 7.55 -4.61
N ALA A 51 12.40 7.69 -3.47
CA ALA A 51 13.29 8.81 -3.19
C ALA A 51 14.48 8.88 -4.17
N ARG A 52 14.91 7.73 -4.70
CA ARG A 52 16.03 7.62 -5.64
C ARG A 52 15.61 7.55 -7.10
N GLY A 53 14.30 7.64 -7.39
CA GLY A 53 13.74 7.58 -8.74
C GLY A 53 13.72 6.19 -9.38
N PHE A 54 13.92 5.13 -8.58
CA PHE A 54 13.80 3.74 -9.04
C PHE A 54 12.36 3.24 -8.99
N THR A 55 12.04 2.31 -9.87
CA THR A 55 10.77 1.57 -9.87
C THR A 55 10.79 0.52 -8.74
N PRO A 56 9.88 0.59 -7.75
CA PRO A 56 9.76 -0.43 -6.70
C PRO A 56 9.25 -1.76 -7.27
N LEU A 57 9.60 -2.88 -6.63
CA LEU A 57 9.08 -4.19 -6.99
C LEU A 57 7.63 -4.36 -6.57
N ARG A 58 6.94 -5.33 -7.16
CA ARG A 58 5.54 -5.67 -6.84
C ARG A 58 5.32 -5.85 -5.34
N SER A 59 6.15 -6.62 -4.65
CA SER A 59 6.02 -6.82 -3.20
C SER A 59 6.20 -5.53 -2.38
N GLU A 60 7.05 -4.60 -2.83
CA GLU A 60 7.20 -3.29 -2.18
C GLU A 60 5.95 -2.43 -2.40
N ILE A 61 5.40 -2.43 -3.63
CA ILE A 61 4.16 -1.74 -3.98
C ILE A 61 2.99 -2.26 -3.14
N MET A 62 2.82 -3.59 -3.02
CA MET A 62 1.73 -4.17 -2.24
C MET A 62 1.86 -3.86 -0.74
N ALA A 63 3.08 -3.92 -0.19
CA ALA A 63 3.33 -3.57 1.21
C ALA A 63 3.05 -2.08 1.49
N ALA A 64 3.51 -1.20 0.60
CA ALA A 64 3.24 0.24 0.68
C ALA A 64 1.75 0.55 0.59
N TYR A 65 1.02 -0.13 -0.31
CA TYR A 65 -0.42 0.02 -0.45
C TYR A 65 -1.18 -0.43 0.81
N TYR A 66 -0.81 -1.56 1.39
CA TYR A 66 -1.37 -2.04 2.65
C TYR A 66 -1.24 -1.00 3.77
N ILE A 67 -0.03 -0.44 3.96
CA ILE A 67 0.20 0.60 4.98
C ILE A 67 -0.61 1.86 4.66
N ALA A 68 -0.63 2.31 3.41
CA ALA A 68 -1.36 3.51 3.02
C ALA A 68 -2.88 3.37 3.28
N GLU A 69 -3.49 2.23 2.96
CA GLU A 69 -4.92 1.96 3.26
C GLU A 69 -5.18 1.82 4.76
N ARG A 70 -4.29 1.14 5.50
CA ARG A 70 -4.41 0.98 6.96
C ARG A 70 -4.36 2.32 7.67
N ASP A 71 -3.40 3.16 7.30
CA ASP A 71 -3.21 4.47 7.89
C ASP A 71 -4.37 5.41 7.51
N ALA A 72 -4.84 5.37 6.26
CA ALA A 72 -6.03 6.12 5.83
C ALA A 72 -7.30 5.68 6.58
N THR A 73 -7.44 4.38 6.87
CA THR A 73 -8.56 3.86 7.67
C THR A 73 -8.47 4.32 9.13
N SER A 74 -7.27 4.30 9.71
CA SER A 74 -7.02 4.79 11.07
C SER A 74 -7.33 6.28 11.17
N GLU A 75 -6.90 7.08 10.19
CA GLU A 75 -7.24 8.51 10.13
C GLU A 75 -8.76 8.77 9.99
N ALA A 76 -9.47 7.93 9.23
CA ALA A 76 -10.92 8.06 9.12
C ALA A 76 -11.60 7.82 10.47
N PHE A 77 -11.10 6.87 11.26
CA PHE A 77 -11.57 6.61 12.61
C PHE A 77 -11.25 7.79 13.55
N ASP A 78 -10.01 8.29 13.53
CA ASP A 78 -9.59 9.44 14.36
C ASP A 78 -10.42 10.70 14.09
N ARG A 79 -10.94 10.85 12.86
CA ARG A 79 -11.83 11.95 12.45
C ARG A 79 -13.30 11.69 12.74
N GLY A 80 -13.65 10.54 13.34
CA GLY A 80 -15.03 10.16 13.63
C GLY A 80 -15.87 9.82 12.38
N LEU A 81 -15.24 9.51 11.25
CA LEU A 81 -15.93 9.18 9.99
C LEU A 81 -16.39 7.72 9.93
N ILE A 82 -15.78 6.85 10.74
CA ILE A 82 -16.14 5.44 10.88
C ILE A 82 -16.14 5.04 12.35
N THR A 83 -16.85 3.97 12.66
CA THR A 83 -16.92 3.35 13.98
C THR A 83 -15.73 2.41 14.23
N GLU A 84 -15.51 2.04 15.49
CA GLU A 84 -14.48 1.07 15.88
C GLU A 84 -14.72 -0.31 15.24
N GLY A 85 -15.99 -0.73 15.12
CA GLY A 85 -16.35 -1.98 14.44
C GLY A 85 -15.97 -1.97 12.96
N GLU A 86 -16.20 -0.85 12.27
CA GLU A 86 -15.80 -0.67 10.87
C GLU A 86 -14.28 -0.61 10.71
N LEU A 87 -13.56 0.05 11.63
CA LEU A 87 -12.10 0.05 11.66
C LEU A 87 -11.54 -1.38 11.71
N GLN A 88 -12.01 -2.17 12.68
CA GLN A 88 -11.54 -3.54 12.87
C GLN A 88 -11.87 -4.43 11.67
N GLN A 89 -13.07 -4.29 11.10
CA GLN A 89 -13.48 -5.03 9.92
C GLN A 89 -12.60 -4.68 8.71
N ARG A 90 -12.31 -3.40 8.49
CA ARG A 90 -11.45 -2.94 7.39
C ARG A 90 -10.01 -3.42 7.56
N HIS A 91 -9.43 -3.28 8.75
CA HIS A 91 -8.09 -3.81 9.04
C HIS A 91 -8.00 -5.32 8.80
N THR A 92 -9.00 -6.08 9.26
CA THR A 92 -9.05 -7.54 9.04
C THR A 92 -9.15 -7.88 7.55
N THR A 93 -9.96 -7.12 6.79
CA THR A 93 -10.12 -7.32 5.35
C THR A 93 -8.83 -7.01 4.60
N LEU A 94 -8.18 -5.90 4.92
CA LEU A 94 -6.88 -5.53 4.36
C LEU A 94 -5.83 -6.59 4.64
N ALA A 95 -5.72 -7.06 5.90
CA ALA A 95 -4.76 -8.10 6.27
C ALA A 95 -4.99 -9.37 5.45
N ARG A 96 -6.24 -9.83 5.29
CA ARG A 96 -6.56 -11.02 4.49
C ARG A 96 -6.24 -10.87 3.00
N GLN A 97 -6.35 -9.67 2.46
CA GLN A 97 -6.13 -9.42 1.03
C GLN A 97 -4.65 -9.27 0.67
N PHE A 98 -3.85 -8.71 1.59
CA PHE A 98 -2.49 -8.26 1.26
C PHE A 98 -1.40 -8.98 2.05
N LEU A 99 -1.74 -9.67 3.14
CA LEU A 99 -0.77 -10.37 3.98
C LEU A 99 -0.91 -11.89 3.83
N SER A 100 0.22 -12.58 3.95
CA SER A 100 0.32 -14.05 4.04
C SER A 100 0.74 -14.48 5.43
#